data_AF-A0A3D0LC28-F1
#
_entry.id   AF-A0A3D0LC28-F1
#
_cell.length_a   1.000
_cell.length_b   1.000
_cell.length_c   1.000
_cell.angle_alpha   90.00
_cell.angle_beta   90.00
_cell.angle_gamma   90.00
#
_symmetry.space_group_name_H-M   'P 1'
#
loop_
_entity.id
_entity.type
_entity.pdbx_description
1 polymer ?
#
loop_
_entity_poly.entity_id
_entity_poly.type
_entity_poly.pdbx_seq_one_letter_code
_entity_poly.pdbx_strand_id
1 'polypeptide(L)'
;MKKLFGGINMTYPKVIIFAIIAAVYTAVMAIIPITRDTSFRDISITFEVWILFGIIIIMNSKSPVDSAIKCFLFFLISQPLIYLIQVPFSSQGWHIFVYYKYWFIWTLLTIPMGFIGHYMKKDKMWGLAILAPILALLASHYGSFLRETTSFFPYHLISTIFCVVTLIIYPLVIFKDKKIRTIGLVISIVMILAATGYMLLKGSVSYKTSLMANGYEIDETGEIINFDDTYKVYLKDKSFGELSIGYEDGLQDYIINADFRKVGKTEFTIEAPDGTKKVFTINIKRDTYSFKKKE
;
A
#
# COMPACT_ATOMS: atom_id res chain seq x y z
N MET A 1 -10.59 -24.48 0.25
CA MET A 1 -9.55 -23.93 -0.68
C MET A 1 -9.40 -24.70 -1.98
N LYS A 2 -9.21 -26.03 -2.02
CA LYS A 2 -9.04 -26.78 -3.30
C LYS A 2 -10.12 -26.53 -4.36
N LYS A 3 -11.37 -26.27 -3.95
CA LYS A 3 -12.48 -25.93 -4.87
C LYS A 3 -12.26 -24.60 -5.62
N LEU A 4 -11.55 -23.63 -5.04
CA LEU A 4 -11.31 -22.31 -5.66
C LEU A 4 -10.27 -22.36 -6.78
N PHE A 5 -9.39 -23.36 -6.79
CA PHE A 5 -8.27 -23.46 -7.73
C PHE A 5 -8.40 -24.73 -8.57
N GLY A 6 -9.27 -24.70 -9.57
CA GLY A 6 -9.55 -25.81 -10.49
C GLY A 6 -10.84 -26.58 -10.23
N GLY A 7 -11.65 -26.16 -9.25
CA GLY A 7 -12.95 -26.77 -8.95
C GLY A 7 -14.16 -25.95 -9.39
N ILE A 8 -13.96 -24.76 -9.95
CA ILE A 8 -15.02 -23.88 -10.45
C ILE A 8 -15.16 -24.06 -11.96
N ASN A 9 -16.36 -24.35 -12.44
CA ASN A 9 -16.66 -24.21 -13.87
C ASN A 9 -16.76 -22.71 -14.22
N MET A 10 -15.61 -22.13 -14.57
CA MET A 10 -15.46 -20.71 -14.88
C MET A 10 -15.90 -20.44 -16.33
N THR A 11 -17.18 -20.15 -16.54
CA THR A 11 -17.74 -19.77 -17.83
C THR A 11 -17.57 -18.27 -18.10
N TYR A 12 -17.65 -17.83 -19.36
CA TYR A 12 -17.56 -16.40 -19.71
C TYR A 12 -18.55 -15.52 -18.93
N PRO A 13 -19.84 -15.87 -18.79
CA PRO A 13 -20.76 -15.08 -17.96
C PRO A 13 -20.30 -14.92 -16.52
N LYS A 14 -19.71 -15.97 -15.91
CA LYS A 14 -19.19 -15.88 -14.54
C LYS A 14 -17.97 -14.97 -14.45
N VAL A 15 -17.10 -14.98 -15.46
CA VAL A 15 -15.95 -14.06 -15.52
C VAL A 15 -16.43 -12.61 -15.62
N ILE A 16 -17.47 -12.33 -16.43
CA ILE A 16 -18.07 -11.00 -16.55
C ILE A 16 -18.66 -10.55 -15.21
N ILE A 17 -19.48 -11.39 -14.56
CA ILE A 17 -20.04 -11.08 -13.24
C ILE A 17 -18.94 -10.82 -12.22
N PHE A 18 -17.90 -11.65 -12.22
CA PHE A 18 -16.75 -11.49 -11.32
C PHE A 18 -16.02 -10.16 -11.55
N ALA A 19 -15.81 -9.78 -12.82
CA ALA A 19 -15.18 -8.52 -13.18
C ALA A 19 -16.00 -7.31 -12.70
N ILE A 20 -17.33 -7.36 -12.87
CA ILE A 20 -18.24 -6.30 -12.41
C ILE A 20 -18.19 -6.18 -10.88
N ILE A 21 -18.27 -7.29 -10.14
CA ILE A 21 -18.20 -7.26 -8.67
C ILE A 21 -16.86 -6.69 -8.19
N ALA A 22 -15.75 -7.15 -8.77
CA ALA A 22 -14.41 -6.66 -8.44
C ALA A 22 -14.28 -5.16 -8.72
N ALA A 23 -14.82 -4.68 -9.84
CA ALA A 23 -14.79 -3.27 -10.21
C ALA A 23 -15.62 -2.40 -9.27
N VAL A 24 -16.86 -2.81 -8.97
CA VAL A 24 -17.75 -2.09 -8.05
C VAL A 24 -17.12 -2.00 -6.67
N TYR A 25 -16.62 -3.12 -6.13
CA TYR A 25 -15.95 -3.12 -4.83
C TYR A 25 -14.74 -2.17 -4.82
N THR A 26 -13.87 -2.28 -5.82
CA THR A 26 -12.66 -1.44 -5.91
C THR A 26 -13.01 0.04 -6.02
N ALA A 27 -13.98 0.40 -6.85
CA ALA A 27 -14.42 1.78 -7.00
C ALA A 27 -15.02 2.34 -5.71
N VAL A 28 -15.90 1.58 -5.04
CA VAL A 28 -16.49 2.00 -3.75
C VAL A 28 -15.40 2.23 -2.70
N MET A 29 -14.42 1.33 -2.59
CA MET A 29 -13.31 1.50 -1.65
C MET A 29 -12.37 2.65 -2.02
N ALA A 30 -12.32 3.08 -3.29
CA ALA A 30 -11.57 4.25 -3.71
C ALA A 30 -12.30 5.58 -3.42
N ILE A 31 -13.63 5.58 -3.49
CA ILE A 31 -14.48 6.77 -3.28
C ILE A 31 -14.60 7.12 -1.79
N ILE A 32 -14.77 6.11 -0.93
CA ILE A 32 -15.04 6.32 0.49
C ILE A 32 -13.82 6.97 1.19
N PRO A 33 -13.95 8.13 1.85
CA PRO A 33 -12.80 8.79 2.48
C PRO A 33 -12.21 7.99 3.65
N ILE A 34 -13.04 7.28 4.43
CA ILE A 34 -12.58 6.53 5.61
C ILE A 34 -11.72 5.31 5.26
N THR A 35 -11.80 4.81 4.03
CA THR A 35 -10.96 3.69 3.56
C THR A 35 -9.60 4.19 3.03
N ARG A 36 -9.40 5.51 2.93
CA ARG A 36 -8.10 6.10 2.57
C ARG A 36 -7.02 5.56 3.50
N ASP A 37 -5.89 5.15 2.90
CA ASP A 37 -4.74 4.62 3.62
C ASP A 37 -4.98 3.32 4.41
N THR A 38 -6.12 2.66 4.20
CA THR A 38 -6.44 1.36 4.81
C THR A 38 -6.27 0.22 3.81
N SER A 39 -6.20 -1.01 4.33
CA SER A 39 -6.18 -2.23 3.53
C SER A 39 -7.34 -2.39 2.54
N PHE A 40 -8.48 -1.76 2.81
CA PHE A 40 -9.64 -1.87 1.93
C PHE A 40 -9.44 -1.13 0.61
N ARG A 41 -8.62 -0.07 0.59
CA ARG A 41 -8.34 0.73 -0.61
C ARG A 41 -7.12 0.24 -1.39
N ASP A 42 -6.29 -0.61 -0.80
CA ASP A 42 -5.05 -1.11 -1.43
C ASP A 42 -5.32 -1.75 -2.79
N ILE A 43 -6.44 -2.48 -2.94
CA ILE A 43 -6.88 -3.04 -4.22
C ILE A 43 -7.00 -2.01 -5.36
N SER A 44 -7.20 -0.73 -5.07
CA SER A 44 -7.27 0.33 -6.08
C SER A 44 -5.91 0.86 -6.54
N ILE A 45 -4.84 0.54 -5.82
CA ILE A 45 -3.49 1.11 -6.01
C ILE A 45 -2.39 0.06 -6.24
N THR A 46 -2.59 -1.19 -5.81
CA THR A 46 -1.61 -2.29 -5.89
C THR A 46 -2.22 -3.54 -6.53
N PHE A 47 -1.39 -4.56 -6.82
CA PHE A 47 -1.80 -5.72 -7.63
C PHE A 47 -2.09 -7.01 -6.86
N GLU A 48 -1.87 -7.10 -5.54
CA GLU A 48 -1.94 -8.37 -4.80
C GLU A 48 -3.28 -9.09 -4.93
N VAL A 49 -4.40 -8.37 -4.86
CA VAL A 49 -5.73 -8.96 -5.04
C VAL A 49 -6.01 -9.26 -6.52
N TRP A 50 -5.55 -8.41 -7.44
CA TRP A 50 -5.67 -8.63 -8.88
C TRP A 50 -4.90 -9.88 -9.35
N ILE A 51 -3.74 -10.14 -8.76
CA ILE A 51 -2.95 -11.37 -8.96
C ILE A 51 -3.75 -12.59 -8.50
N LEU A 52 -4.39 -12.52 -7.32
CA LEU A 52 -5.25 -13.61 -6.84
C LEU A 52 -6.39 -13.88 -7.82
N PHE A 53 -7.04 -12.84 -8.33
CA PHE A 53 -8.12 -12.97 -9.32
C PHE A 53 -7.62 -13.61 -10.61
N GLY A 54 -6.47 -13.17 -11.12
CA GLY A 54 -5.80 -13.77 -12.27
C GLY A 54 -5.52 -15.26 -12.07
N ILE A 55 -4.93 -15.65 -10.94
CA ILE A 55 -4.63 -17.06 -10.64
C ILE A 55 -5.91 -17.89 -10.53
N ILE A 56 -6.97 -17.39 -9.88
CA ILE A 56 -8.25 -18.08 -9.81
C ILE A 56 -8.78 -18.35 -11.22
N ILE A 57 -8.74 -17.36 -12.11
CA ILE A 57 -9.19 -17.52 -13.50
C ILE A 57 -8.33 -18.57 -14.23
N ILE A 58 -7.00 -18.44 -14.15
CA ILE A 58 -6.05 -19.33 -14.82
C ILE A 58 -6.26 -20.80 -14.38
N MET A 59 -6.33 -21.04 -13.08
CA MET A 59 -6.42 -22.39 -12.52
C MET A 59 -7.74 -23.09 -12.87
N ASN A 60 -8.81 -22.32 -13.10
CA ASN A 60 -10.13 -22.83 -13.49
C ASN A 60 -10.38 -22.79 -15.01
N SER A 61 -9.40 -22.36 -15.81
CA SER A 61 -9.53 -22.33 -17.28
C SER A 61 -9.17 -23.68 -17.91
N LYS A 62 -9.74 -23.98 -19.08
CA LYS A 62 -9.65 -25.29 -19.76
C LYS A 62 -8.39 -25.44 -20.59
N SER A 63 -7.90 -24.36 -21.19
CA SER A 63 -6.73 -24.33 -22.07
C SER A 63 -5.94 -23.03 -21.89
N PRO A 64 -4.70 -22.93 -22.42
CA PRO A 64 -3.93 -21.69 -22.40
C PRO A 64 -4.65 -20.51 -23.08
N VAL A 65 -5.30 -20.76 -24.22
CA VAL A 65 -6.07 -19.74 -24.94
C VAL A 65 -7.29 -19.30 -24.12
N ASP A 66 -8.03 -20.24 -23.56
CA ASP A 66 -9.19 -19.95 -22.69
C ASP A 66 -8.77 -19.13 -21.46
N SER A 67 -7.62 -19.44 -20.87
CA SER A 67 -7.01 -18.70 -19.75
C SER A 67 -6.66 -17.27 -20.15
N ALA A 68 -5.97 -17.09 -21.28
CA ALA A 68 -5.60 -15.78 -21.81
C ALA A 68 -6.82 -14.89 -22.08
N ILE A 69 -7.83 -15.42 -22.77
CA ILE A 69 -9.04 -14.66 -23.11
C ILE A 69 -9.82 -14.30 -21.85
N LYS A 70 -9.96 -15.20 -20.89
CA LYS A 70 -10.70 -14.91 -19.65
C LYS A 70 -9.99 -13.90 -18.76
N CYS A 71 -8.67 -14.00 -18.62
CA CYS A 71 -7.90 -12.98 -17.92
C CYS A 71 -8.05 -11.62 -18.61
N PHE A 72 -7.87 -11.57 -19.93
CA PHE A 72 -8.06 -10.35 -20.71
C PHE A 72 -9.45 -9.76 -20.54
N LEU A 73 -10.50 -10.56 -20.70
CA LEU A 73 -11.88 -10.12 -20.56
C LEU A 73 -12.17 -9.59 -19.15
N PHE A 74 -11.65 -10.25 -18.12
CA PHE A 74 -11.80 -9.82 -16.74
C PHE A 74 -11.21 -8.43 -16.50
N PHE A 75 -9.98 -8.18 -16.94
CA PHE A 75 -9.33 -6.86 -16.79
C PHE A 75 -9.94 -5.81 -17.73
N LEU A 76 -10.29 -6.18 -18.96
CA LEU A 76 -10.91 -5.29 -19.94
C LEU A 76 -12.25 -4.74 -19.45
N ILE A 77 -13.01 -5.52 -18.69
CA ILE A 77 -14.27 -5.07 -18.09
C ILE A 77 -14.00 -4.30 -16.79
N SER A 78 -13.22 -4.91 -15.89
CA SER A 78 -13.10 -4.37 -14.52
C SER A 78 -12.40 -3.02 -14.48
N GLN A 79 -11.29 -2.86 -15.20
CA GLN A 79 -10.46 -1.66 -15.13
C GLN A 79 -11.18 -0.38 -15.58
N PRO A 80 -11.79 -0.29 -16.78
CA PRO A 80 -12.51 0.93 -17.17
C PRO A 80 -13.75 1.16 -16.30
N LEU A 81 -14.44 0.10 -15.87
CA LEU A 81 -15.63 0.22 -15.03
C LEU A 81 -15.31 0.86 -13.66
N ILE A 82 -14.13 0.57 -13.08
CA ILE A 82 -13.66 1.22 -11.86
C ILE A 82 -13.61 2.73 -12.00
N TYR A 83 -13.09 3.23 -13.14
CA TYR A 83 -13.03 4.66 -13.41
C TYR A 83 -14.41 5.25 -13.70
N LEU A 84 -15.23 4.57 -14.50
CA LEU A 84 -16.61 5.03 -14.79
C LEU A 84 -17.43 5.27 -13.53
N ILE A 85 -17.35 4.36 -12.55
CA ILE A 85 -18.06 4.49 -11.27
C ILE A 85 -17.52 5.68 -10.45
N GLN A 86 -16.22 5.97 -10.54
CA GLN A 86 -15.59 7.07 -9.80
C GLN A 86 -15.88 8.46 -10.38
N VAL A 87 -16.13 8.60 -11.69
CA VAL A 87 -16.36 9.89 -12.36
C VAL A 87 -17.34 10.80 -11.62
N PRO A 88 -18.57 10.38 -11.26
CA PRO A 88 -19.55 11.26 -10.62
C PRO A 88 -19.18 11.66 -9.17
N PHE A 89 -18.22 10.98 -8.55
CA PHE A 89 -17.81 11.23 -7.16
C PHE A 89 -16.39 11.81 -7.02
N SER A 90 -15.69 11.97 -8.13
CA SER A 90 -14.33 12.52 -8.15
C SER A 90 -14.35 14.01 -8.47
N SER A 91 -13.58 14.80 -7.72
CA SER A 91 -13.37 16.23 -8.03
C SER A 91 -12.71 16.45 -9.39
N GLN A 92 -12.03 15.44 -9.93
CA GLN A 92 -11.40 15.46 -11.26
C GLN A 92 -12.39 15.08 -12.39
N GLY A 93 -13.60 14.61 -12.06
CA GLY A 93 -14.58 14.15 -13.05
C GLY A 93 -13.98 13.15 -14.04
N TRP A 94 -14.15 13.39 -15.35
CA TRP A 94 -13.60 12.56 -16.42
C TRP A 94 -12.07 12.54 -16.50
N HIS A 95 -11.38 13.52 -15.90
CA HIS A 95 -9.93 13.61 -15.98
C HIS A 95 -9.21 12.43 -15.29
N ILE A 96 -9.88 11.70 -14.39
CA ILE A 96 -9.34 10.47 -13.78
C ILE A 96 -8.95 9.40 -14.80
N PHE A 97 -9.53 9.42 -16.02
CA PHE A 97 -9.19 8.46 -17.07
C PHE A 97 -7.77 8.61 -17.60
N VAL A 98 -7.06 9.72 -17.32
CA VAL A 98 -5.64 9.86 -17.66
C VAL A 98 -4.80 8.75 -17.03
N TYR A 99 -5.20 8.23 -15.86
CA TYR A 99 -4.52 7.13 -15.18
C TYR A 99 -4.86 5.75 -15.78
N TYR A 100 -5.96 5.62 -16.51
CA TYR A 100 -6.38 4.34 -17.12
C TYR A 100 -5.39 3.83 -18.16
N LYS A 101 -4.60 4.71 -18.80
CA LYS A 101 -3.61 4.31 -19.81
C LYS A 101 -2.65 3.23 -19.31
N TYR A 102 -2.23 3.30 -18.04
CA TYR A 102 -1.32 2.31 -17.46
C TYR A 102 -2.03 0.98 -17.22
N TRP A 103 -3.27 1.02 -16.73
CA TRP A 103 -4.10 -0.18 -16.55
C TRP A 103 -4.49 -0.84 -17.87
N PHE A 104 -4.63 -0.07 -18.94
CA PHE A 104 -4.86 -0.62 -20.27
C PHE A 104 -3.67 -1.44 -20.75
N ILE A 105 -2.43 -0.97 -20.53
CA ILE A 105 -1.22 -1.74 -20.83
C ILE A 105 -1.21 -3.06 -20.03
N TRP A 106 -1.49 -3.01 -18.73
CA TRP A 106 -1.59 -4.21 -17.91
C TRP A 106 -2.68 -5.17 -18.38
N THR A 107 -3.83 -4.63 -18.81
CA THR A 107 -4.92 -5.40 -19.41
C THR A 107 -4.44 -6.16 -20.63
N LEU A 108 -3.71 -5.52 -21.56
CA LEU A 108 -3.15 -6.20 -22.74
C LEU A 108 -2.13 -7.28 -22.34
N LEU A 109 -1.27 -7.01 -21.37
CA LEU A 109 -0.28 -7.98 -20.87
C LEU A 109 -0.93 -9.20 -20.20
N THR A 110 -2.20 -9.14 -19.80
CA THR A 110 -2.89 -10.31 -19.25
C THR A 110 -3.13 -11.42 -20.27
N ILE A 111 -3.05 -11.13 -21.58
CA ILE A 111 -3.12 -12.14 -22.64
C ILE A 111 -1.91 -13.10 -22.55
N PRO A 112 -0.64 -12.64 -22.71
CA PRO A 112 0.51 -13.52 -22.59
C PRO A 112 0.66 -14.09 -21.17
N MET A 113 0.37 -13.30 -20.13
CA MET A 113 0.43 -13.79 -18.74
C MET A 113 -0.58 -14.91 -18.48
N GLY A 114 -1.82 -14.77 -18.94
CA GLY A 114 -2.86 -15.78 -18.80
C GLY A 114 -2.55 -17.06 -19.60
N PHE A 115 -1.97 -16.91 -20.80
CA PHE A 115 -1.53 -18.05 -21.61
C PHE A 115 -0.42 -18.84 -20.93
N ILE A 116 0.68 -18.16 -20.55
CA ILE A 116 1.85 -18.78 -19.91
C ILE A 116 1.46 -19.33 -18.53
N GLY A 117 0.70 -18.56 -17.75
CA GLY A 117 0.25 -18.96 -16.41
C GLY A 117 -0.52 -20.28 -16.41
N HIS A 118 -1.22 -20.63 -17.48
CA HIS A 118 -1.93 -21.91 -17.59
C HIS A 118 -0.99 -23.12 -17.44
N TYR A 119 0.28 -23.00 -17.85
CA TYR A 119 1.25 -24.08 -17.75
C TYR A 119 1.67 -24.39 -16.30
N MET A 120 1.36 -23.52 -15.32
CA MET A 120 1.53 -23.86 -13.90
C MET A 120 0.73 -25.11 -13.51
N LYS A 121 -0.41 -25.37 -14.19
CA LYS A 121 -1.26 -26.54 -13.96
C LYS A 121 -0.60 -27.88 -14.32
N LYS A 122 0.51 -27.86 -15.08
CA LYS A 122 1.21 -29.07 -15.53
C LYS A 122 1.99 -29.76 -14.40
N ASP A 123 2.12 -29.11 -13.24
CA ASP A 123 2.76 -29.69 -12.05
C ASP A 123 4.22 -30.12 -12.30
N LYS A 124 5.00 -29.19 -12.87
CA LYS A 124 6.42 -29.36 -13.23
C LYS A 124 7.23 -28.18 -12.71
N MET A 125 8.55 -28.36 -12.60
CA MET A 125 9.45 -27.32 -12.05
C MET A 125 9.39 -25.99 -12.81
N TRP A 126 9.19 -26.02 -14.13
CA TRP A 126 8.98 -24.78 -14.91
C TRP A 126 7.67 -24.07 -14.56
N GLY A 127 6.66 -24.79 -14.06
CA GLY A 127 5.46 -24.17 -13.48
C GLY A 127 5.80 -23.31 -12.26
N LEU A 128 6.73 -23.77 -11.42
CA LEU A 128 7.24 -22.98 -10.30
C LEU A 128 8.08 -21.79 -10.80
N ALA A 129 8.84 -21.96 -11.88
CA ALA A 129 9.55 -20.84 -12.51
C ALA A 129 8.59 -19.76 -13.06
N ILE A 130 7.41 -20.15 -13.56
CA ILE A 130 6.35 -19.21 -13.96
C ILE A 130 5.72 -18.52 -12.74
N LEU A 131 5.57 -19.24 -11.63
CA LEU A 131 5.02 -18.67 -10.39
C LEU A 131 6.01 -17.75 -9.67
N ALA A 132 7.32 -17.99 -9.78
CA ALA A 132 8.34 -17.27 -9.00
C ALA A 132 8.34 -15.74 -9.19
N PRO A 133 8.19 -15.17 -10.41
CA PRO A 133 8.01 -13.73 -10.60
C PRO A 133 6.78 -13.18 -9.87
N ILE A 134 5.70 -13.95 -9.81
CA ILE A 134 4.47 -13.56 -9.09
C ILE A 134 4.73 -13.53 -7.59
N LEU A 135 5.45 -14.52 -7.06
CA LEU A 135 5.85 -14.54 -5.64
C LEU A 135 6.79 -13.37 -5.31
N ALA A 136 7.74 -13.06 -6.18
CA ALA A 136 8.63 -11.92 -5.98
C ALA A 136 7.86 -10.59 -5.96
N LEU A 137 6.92 -10.40 -6.88
CA LEU A 137 6.05 -9.22 -6.91
C LEU A 137 5.19 -9.14 -5.63
N LEU A 138 4.57 -10.24 -5.20
CA LEU A 138 3.82 -10.27 -3.93
C LEU A 138 4.69 -10.00 -2.71
N ALA A 139 5.92 -10.50 -2.66
CA ALA A 139 6.87 -10.22 -1.60
C ALA A 139 7.26 -8.75 -1.56
N SER A 140 7.34 -8.09 -2.72
CA SER A 140 7.59 -6.64 -2.79
C SER A 140 6.42 -5.82 -2.22
N HIS A 141 5.16 -6.17 -2.55
CA HIS A 141 3.98 -5.54 -1.95
C HIS A 141 3.88 -5.82 -0.45
N TYR A 142 4.15 -7.07 -0.03
CA TYR A 142 4.26 -7.43 1.39
C TYR A 142 5.24 -6.51 2.13
N GLY A 143 6.45 -6.33 1.61
CA GLY A 143 7.45 -5.46 2.24
C GLY A 143 6.95 -4.01 2.35
N SER A 144 6.33 -3.49 1.29
CA SER A 144 5.74 -2.14 1.31
C SER A 144 4.66 -2.01 2.38
N PHE A 145 3.70 -2.93 2.42
CA PHE A 145 2.63 -2.91 3.42
C PHE A 145 3.16 -3.12 4.84
N LEU A 146 4.13 -4.01 5.04
CA LEU A 146 4.75 -4.21 6.34
C LEU A 146 5.41 -2.94 6.86
N ARG A 147 6.10 -2.21 5.99
CA ARG A 147 6.75 -0.94 6.35
C ARG A 147 5.72 0.12 6.75
N GLU A 148 4.62 0.21 6.01
CA GLU A 148 3.51 1.11 6.34
C GLU A 148 2.82 0.69 7.66
N THR A 149 2.54 -0.59 7.85
CA THR A 149 1.92 -1.12 9.08
C THR A 149 2.79 -0.93 10.32
N THR A 150 4.11 -1.09 10.20
CA THR A 150 5.03 -0.89 11.33
C THR A 150 5.20 0.59 11.69
N SER A 151 5.14 1.48 10.70
CA SER A 151 5.22 2.94 10.92
C SER A 151 3.88 3.51 11.41
N PHE A 152 2.78 2.99 10.89
CA PHE A 152 1.43 3.52 11.06
C PHE A 152 0.44 2.42 11.43
N PHE A 153 0.65 1.73 12.55
CA PHE A 153 -0.26 0.69 13.00
C PHE A 153 -1.66 1.26 13.32
N PRO A 154 -2.79 0.61 12.93
CA PRO A 154 -2.93 -0.68 12.27
C PRO A 154 -3.14 -0.61 10.73
N TYR A 155 -2.77 0.50 10.08
CA TYR A 155 -2.97 0.67 8.64
C TYR A 155 -2.23 -0.40 7.82
N HIS A 156 -2.84 -0.82 6.70
CA HIS A 156 -2.33 -1.87 5.80
C HIS A 156 -2.11 -3.26 6.41
N LEU A 157 -2.50 -3.51 7.66
CA LEU A 157 -2.26 -4.79 8.35
C LEU A 157 -2.91 -5.97 7.62
N ILE A 158 -4.16 -5.81 7.15
CA ILE A 158 -4.88 -6.89 6.46
C ILE A 158 -4.19 -7.22 5.14
N SER A 159 -3.69 -6.22 4.42
CA SER A 159 -2.95 -6.38 3.15
C SER A 159 -1.60 -7.06 3.38
N THR A 160 -0.90 -6.71 4.46
CA THR A 160 0.32 -7.38 4.92
C THR A 160 0.06 -8.87 5.15
N ILE A 161 -0.98 -9.19 5.93
CA ILE A 161 -1.37 -10.58 6.21
C ILE A 161 -1.79 -11.30 4.92
N PHE A 162 -2.57 -10.64 4.06
CA PHE A 162 -3.02 -11.19 2.80
C PHE A 162 -1.86 -11.58 1.88
N CYS A 163 -0.81 -10.75 1.78
CA CYS A 163 0.37 -11.06 0.99
C CYS A 163 1.14 -12.26 1.55
N VAL A 164 1.34 -12.34 2.88
CA VAL A 164 1.98 -13.51 3.52
C VAL A 164 1.18 -14.79 3.25
N VAL A 165 -0.14 -14.72 3.44
CA VAL A 165 -1.05 -15.85 3.24
C VAL A 165 -1.02 -16.33 1.78
N THR A 166 -1.08 -15.41 0.81
CA THR A 166 -1.04 -15.76 -0.62
C THR A 166 0.32 -16.34 -1.05
N LEU A 167 1.43 -15.78 -0.55
CA LEU A 167 2.78 -16.31 -0.77
C LEU A 167 2.90 -17.78 -0.32
N ILE A 168 2.27 -18.13 0.81
CA ILE A 168 2.28 -19.51 1.33
C ILE A 168 1.30 -20.41 0.56
N ILE A 169 0.09 -19.91 0.27
CA ILE A 169 -0.99 -20.71 -0.32
C ILE A 169 -0.71 -21.05 -1.79
N TYR A 170 -0.09 -20.17 -2.57
CA TYR A 170 0.08 -20.42 -4.00
C TYR A 170 0.88 -21.69 -4.30
N PRO A 171 2.09 -21.91 -3.76
CA PRO A 171 2.79 -23.18 -3.95
C PRO A 171 2.00 -24.39 -3.44
N LEU A 172 1.28 -24.24 -2.31
CA LEU A 172 0.52 -25.30 -1.66
C LEU A 172 -0.67 -25.81 -2.48
N VAL A 173 -1.35 -24.91 -3.19
CA VAL A 173 -2.62 -25.19 -3.85
C VAL A 173 -2.45 -25.40 -5.35
N ILE A 174 -1.47 -24.75 -5.98
CA ILE A 174 -1.22 -24.88 -7.42
C ILE A 174 -0.56 -26.23 -7.74
N PHE A 175 0.42 -26.66 -6.94
CA PHE A 175 1.21 -27.86 -7.19
C PHE A 175 0.75 -29.04 -6.33
N LYS A 176 0.68 -30.22 -6.95
CA LYS A 176 0.34 -31.49 -6.25
C LYS A 176 1.59 -32.25 -5.87
N ASP A 177 2.64 -32.18 -6.69
CA ASP A 177 3.93 -32.77 -6.42
C ASP A 177 4.52 -32.22 -5.10
N LYS A 178 4.85 -33.13 -4.18
CA LYS A 178 5.34 -32.79 -2.84
C LYS A 178 6.67 -32.03 -2.90
N LYS A 179 7.56 -32.36 -3.84
CA LYS A 179 8.86 -31.72 -4.00
C LYS A 179 8.70 -30.30 -4.51
N ILE A 180 7.92 -30.09 -5.58
CA ILE A 180 7.66 -28.74 -6.14
C ILE A 180 7.01 -27.85 -5.09
N ARG A 181 6.00 -28.36 -4.37
CA ARG A 181 5.32 -27.65 -3.29
C ARG A 181 6.25 -27.23 -2.17
N THR A 182 7.15 -28.13 -1.75
CA THR A 182 8.11 -27.86 -0.67
C THR A 182 9.12 -26.79 -1.11
N ILE A 183 9.66 -26.90 -2.33
CA ILE A 183 10.58 -25.90 -2.87
C ILE A 183 9.89 -24.54 -2.98
N GLY A 184 8.67 -24.48 -3.53
CA GLY A 184 7.92 -23.23 -3.64
C GLY A 184 7.62 -22.60 -2.28
N LEU A 185 7.29 -23.40 -1.26
CA LEU A 185 7.14 -22.91 0.11
C LEU A 185 8.43 -22.33 0.68
N VAL A 186 9.56 -23.02 0.50
CA VAL A 186 10.86 -22.53 0.96
C VAL A 186 11.19 -21.19 0.29
N ILE A 187 10.96 -21.08 -1.03
CA ILE A 187 11.12 -19.81 -1.76
C ILE A 187 10.25 -18.71 -1.14
N SER A 188 8.96 -18.98 -0.91
CA SER A 188 8.05 -18.01 -0.29
C SER A 188 8.51 -17.57 1.11
N ILE A 189 8.96 -18.51 1.95
CA ILE A 189 9.45 -18.20 3.31
C ILE A 189 10.71 -17.34 3.23
N VAL A 190 11.67 -17.70 2.36
CA VAL A 190 12.90 -16.92 2.16
C VAL A 190 12.56 -15.51 1.68
N MET A 191 11.62 -15.36 0.74
CA MET A 191 11.17 -14.04 0.26
C MET A 191 10.51 -13.21 1.37
N ILE A 192 9.68 -13.82 2.22
CA ILE A 192 9.08 -13.14 3.38
C ILE A 192 10.17 -12.66 4.33
N LEU A 193 11.09 -13.55 4.73
CA LEU A 193 12.18 -13.21 5.66
C LEU A 193 13.10 -12.12 5.08
N ALA A 194 13.45 -12.21 3.81
CA ALA A 194 14.27 -11.22 3.13
C ALA A 194 13.57 -9.85 3.03
N ALA A 195 12.29 -9.82 2.65
CA ALA A 195 11.50 -8.60 2.60
C ALA A 195 11.34 -7.97 4.00
N THR A 196 11.07 -8.78 5.02
CA THR A 196 11.00 -8.33 6.42
C THR A 196 12.33 -7.73 6.88
N GLY A 197 13.43 -8.47 6.73
CA GLY A 197 14.76 -8.01 7.13
C GLY A 197 15.15 -6.71 6.42
N TYR A 198 14.92 -6.64 5.10
CA TYR A 198 15.21 -5.43 4.32
C TYR A 198 14.38 -4.23 4.77
N MET A 199 13.08 -4.39 5.02
CA MET A 199 12.22 -3.28 5.43
C MET A 199 12.49 -2.82 6.86
N LEU A 200 12.89 -3.73 7.75
CA LEU A 200 13.37 -3.37 9.09
C LEU A 200 14.68 -2.55 9.03
N LEU A 201 15.60 -2.90 8.12
CA LEU A 201 16.84 -2.14 7.93
C LEU A 201 16.61 -0.77 7.26
N LYS A 202 15.65 -0.68 6.34
CA LYS A 202 15.30 0.58 5.66
C LYS A 202 14.64 1.61 6.60
N GLY A 203 14.16 1.17 7.76
CA GLY A 203 13.52 2.02 8.76
C GLY A 203 12.10 2.44 8.39
N SER A 204 11.49 3.22 9.29
CA SER A 204 10.11 3.69 9.17
C SER A 204 9.89 4.61 7.96
N VAL A 205 8.65 4.69 7.50
CA VAL A 205 8.24 5.77 6.58
C VAL A 205 8.29 7.08 7.37
N SER A 206 8.79 8.14 6.73
CA SER A 206 8.97 9.43 7.37
C SER A 206 8.05 10.47 6.71
N TYR A 207 7.27 11.17 7.52
CA TYR A 207 6.37 12.25 7.12
C TYR A 207 7.06 13.57 7.45
N LYS A 208 7.60 14.20 6.42
CA LYS A 208 8.27 15.50 6.52
C LYS A 208 7.27 16.63 6.36
N THR A 209 7.28 17.58 7.28
CA THR A 209 6.36 18.72 7.28
C THR A 209 6.95 19.89 8.05
N SER A 210 6.44 21.09 7.80
CA SER A 210 6.76 22.29 8.58
C SER A 210 5.70 22.47 9.67
N LEU A 211 6.14 22.60 10.93
CA LEU A 211 5.27 22.74 12.09
C LEU A 211 4.79 24.18 12.27
N MET A 212 5.72 25.12 12.25
CA MET A 212 5.45 26.54 12.43
C MET A 212 6.63 27.36 11.92
N ALA A 213 6.34 28.55 11.42
CA ALA A 213 7.32 29.60 11.20
C ALA A 213 7.59 30.36 12.51
N ASN A 214 8.69 31.08 12.56
CA ASN A 214 8.94 32.06 13.60
C ASN A 214 7.83 33.15 13.57
N GLY A 215 7.51 33.71 14.73
CA GLY A 215 6.37 34.61 14.88
C GLY A 215 5.00 33.93 14.85
N TYR A 216 4.93 32.60 14.98
CA TYR A 216 3.66 31.86 14.97
C TYR A 216 2.80 32.19 16.20
N GLU A 217 1.54 32.52 15.97
CA GLU A 217 0.54 32.81 17.01
C GLU A 217 -0.19 31.52 17.43
N ILE A 218 -0.16 31.19 18.72
CA ILE A 218 -0.83 30.00 19.25
C ILE A 218 -2.28 30.31 19.65
N ASP A 219 -3.25 29.89 18.83
CA ASP A 219 -4.70 29.85 19.14
C ASP A 219 -5.21 31.09 19.94
N GLU A 220 -6.31 30.93 20.70
CA GLU A 220 -7.07 32.00 21.39
C GLU A 220 -6.28 32.80 22.46
N THR A 221 -5.00 32.49 22.69
CA THR A 221 -4.15 33.19 23.68
C THR A 221 -3.42 34.41 23.12
N GLY A 222 -3.29 34.52 21.80
CA GLY A 222 -2.52 35.59 21.15
C GLY A 222 -1.02 35.57 21.46
N GLU A 223 -0.51 34.49 22.06
CA GLU A 223 0.91 34.37 22.38
C GLU A 223 1.71 34.05 21.11
N ILE A 224 2.66 34.93 20.80
CA ILE A 224 3.59 34.77 19.68
C ILE A 224 4.80 33.94 20.13
N ILE A 225 5.11 32.88 19.40
CA ILE A 225 6.35 32.11 19.58
C ILE A 225 7.42 32.70 18.66
N ASN A 226 8.48 33.23 19.27
CA ASN A 226 9.68 33.60 18.56
C ASN A 226 10.81 32.61 18.82
N PHE A 227 11.56 32.26 17.79
CA PHE A 227 12.72 31.39 17.84
C PHE A 227 13.66 31.66 16.66
N ASP A 228 14.93 31.30 16.82
CA ASP A 228 15.96 31.32 15.78
C ASP A 228 16.78 30.02 15.81
N ASP A 229 17.90 29.96 15.09
CA ASP A 229 18.78 28.79 15.03
C ASP A 229 19.55 28.49 16.33
N THR A 230 19.51 29.36 17.33
CA THR A 230 20.12 29.11 18.66
C THR A 230 19.23 28.27 19.57
N TYR A 231 17.94 28.13 19.23
CA TYR A 231 16.97 27.37 20.00
C TYR A 231 17.12 25.87 19.74
N LYS A 232 16.73 25.05 20.73
CA LYS A 232 16.66 23.60 20.58
C LYS A 232 15.23 23.14 20.50
N VAL A 233 14.94 22.27 19.52
CA VAL A 233 13.63 21.64 19.36
C VAL A 233 13.77 20.13 19.40
N TYR A 234 12.90 19.47 20.16
CA TYR A 234 12.91 18.02 20.25
C TYR A 234 11.56 17.46 20.65
N LEU A 235 11.28 16.23 20.20
CA LEU A 235 10.17 15.43 20.69
C LEU A 235 10.57 14.76 22.00
N LYS A 236 9.64 14.71 22.94
CA LYS A 236 9.78 14.00 24.22
C LYS A 236 10.06 12.51 23.98
N ASP A 237 9.33 11.91 23.04
CA ASP A 237 9.57 10.56 22.56
C ASP A 237 10.21 10.61 21.17
N LYS A 238 11.51 10.34 21.12
CA LYS A 238 12.31 10.31 19.87
C LYS A 238 11.87 9.23 18.89
N SER A 239 11.07 8.23 19.32
CA SER A 239 10.52 7.24 18.40
C SER A 239 9.49 7.84 17.43
N PHE A 240 8.92 9.01 17.75
CA PHE A 240 7.99 9.71 16.89
C PHE A 240 8.65 10.48 15.74
N GLY A 241 9.95 10.72 15.78
CA GLY A 241 10.66 11.47 14.75
C GLY A 241 11.70 12.44 15.29
N GLU A 242 12.10 13.36 14.44
CA GLU A 242 13.07 14.41 14.75
C GLU A 242 12.50 15.78 14.38
N LEU A 243 12.89 16.80 15.14
CA LEU A 243 12.59 18.20 14.87
C LEU A 243 13.89 18.94 14.57
N SER A 244 13.83 19.93 13.70
CA SER A 244 14.97 20.78 13.36
C SER A 244 14.49 22.20 13.06
N ILE A 245 15.34 23.18 13.33
CA ILE A 245 15.11 24.57 12.90
C ILE A 245 15.91 24.76 11.61
N GLY A 246 15.26 25.27 10.58
CA GLY A 246 15.89 25.63 9.31
C GLY A 246 15.45 27.01 8.86
N TYR A 247 16.33 27.73 8.17
CA TYR A 247 15.99 28.98 7.52
C TYR A 247 15.35 28.70 6.15
N GLU A 248 14.21 29.33 5.86
CA GLU A 248 13.49 29.17 4.60
C GLU A 248 13.55 30.47 3.80
N ASP A 249 14.35 30.49 2.73
CA ASP A 249 14.61 31.68 1.91
C ASP A 249 13.32 32.32 1.35
N GLY A 250 12.30 31.51 1.05
CA GLY A 250 11.01 31.97 0.53
C GLY A 250 10.18 32.77 1.53
N LEU A 251 10.34 32.51 2.84
CA LEU A 251 9.69 33.27 3.92
C LEU A 251 10.65 34.30 4.56
N GLN A 252 11.94 34.23 4.22
CA GLN A 252 13.02 34.99 4.86
C GLN A 252 13.04 34.83 6.39
N ASP A 253 12.65 33.65 6.89
CA ASP A 253 12.49 33.41 8.32
C ASP A 253 12.81 31.96 8.71
N TYR A 254 12.94 31.71 10.01
CA TYR A 254 13.19 30.39 10.57
C TYR A 254 11.89 29.58 10.70
N ILE A 255 11.97 28.28 10.40
CA ILE A 255 10.86 27.32 10.46
C ILE A 255 11.28 26.11 11.29
N ILE A 256 10.38 25.63 12.15
CA ILE A 256 10.51 24.32 12.78
C ILE A 256 10.00 23.25 11.80
N ASN A 257 10.90 22.41 11.32
CA ASN A 257 10.60 21.28 10.48
C ASN A 257 10.54 19.99 11.31
N ALA A 258 9.60 19.13 10.97
CA ALA A 258 9.42 17.82 11.57
C ALA A 258 9.62 16.71 10.54
N ASP A 259 10.28 15.64 10.97
CA ASP A 259 10.38 14.38 10.25
C ASP A 259 9.77 13.25 11.10
N PHE A 260 8.45 13.08 10.97
CA PHE A 260 7.69 12.15 11.80
C PHE A 260 7.78 10.72 11.31
N ARG A 261 8.05 9.79 12.23
CA ARG A 261 8.24 8.35 11.94
C ARG A 261 7.11 7.47 12.46
N LYS A 262 6.17 8.05 13.23
CA LYS A 262 5.10 7.33 13.92
C LYS A 262 3.88 8.22 14.14
N VAL A 263 2.69 7.62 14.10
CA VAL A 263 1.42 8.28 14.46
C VAL A 263 1.10 8.14 15.95
N GLY A 264 0.36 9.11 16.48
CA GLY A 264 -0.10 9.13 17.86
C GLY A 264 0.15 10.45 18.56
N LYS A 265 -0.05 10.47 19.87
CA LYS A 265 0.12 11.66 20.69
C LYS A 265 1.47 11.62 21.41
N THR A 266 2.19 12.73 21.33
CA THR A 266 3.44 12.96 22.06
C THR A 266 3.54 14.44 22.45
N GLU A 267 4.69 14.85 22.96
CA GLU A 267 4.98 16.25 23.29
C GLU A 267 6.23 16.67 22.51
N PHE A 268 6.28 17.94 22.10
CA PHE A 268 7.54 18.56 21.69
C PHE A 268 7.86 19.76 22.55
N THR A 269 9.15 20.08 22.65
CA THR A 269 9.67 21.18 23.45
C THR A 269 10.49 22.11 22.57
N ILE A 270 10.29 23.41 22.76
CA ILE A 270 11.15 24.48 22.27
C ILE A 270 11.91 25.00 23.49
N GLU A 271 13.23 24.90 23.47
CA GLU A 271 14.13 25.29 24.56
C GLU A 271 15.03 26.43 24.10
N ALA A 272 14.89 27.58 24.77
CA ALA A 272 15.67 28.78 24.52
C ALA A 272 17.10 28.66 25.07
N PRO A 273 18.06 29.50 24.63
CA PRO A 273 19.45 29.46 25.09
C PRO A 273 19.63 29.67 26.60
N ASP A 274 18.69 30.39 27.23
CA ASP A 274 18.64 30.64 28.68
C ASP A 274 18.10 29.44 29.49
N GLY A 275 17.68 28.37 28.81
CA GLY A 275 17.09 27.17 29.39
C GLY A 275 15.57 27.23 29.58
N THR A 276 14.90 28.32 29.17
CA THR A 276 13.44 28.44 29.23
C THR A 276 12.80 27.46 28.24
N LYS A 277 11.80 26.69 28.70
CA LYS A 277 11.15 25.64 27.90
C LYS A 277 9.68 25.94 27.67
N LYS A 278 9.25 25.87 26.41
CA LYS A 278 7.84 25.84 26.01
C LYS A 278 7.48 24.44 25.54
N VAL A 279 6.46 23.84 26.13
CA VAL A 279 6.05 22.46 25.86
C VAL A 279 4.69 22.44 25.16
N PHE A 280 4.59 21.63 24.12
CA PHE A 280 3.38 21.48 23.30
C PHE A 280 2.97 20.02 23.25
N THR A 281 1.67 19.76 23.34
CA THR A 281 1.11 18.45 23.04
C THR A 281 0.87 18.37 21.54
N ILE A 282 1.39 17.35 20.86
CA ILE A 282 1.19 17.14 19.42
C ILE A 282 0.54 15.79 19.15
N ASN A 283 -0.44 15.80 18.26
CA ASN A 283 -1.14 14.63 17.76
C ASN A 283 -0.78 14.45 16.28
N ILE A 284 0.06 13.46 16.00
CA ILE A 284 0.61 13.18 14.68
C ILE A 284 -0.29 12.15 13.99
N LYS A 285 -0.76 12.48 12.79
CA LYS A 285 -1.44 11.59 11.85
C LYS A 285 -0.53 11.38 10.63
N ARG A 286 -0.92 10.48 9.71
CA ARG A 286 -0.07 10.07 8.58
C ARG A 286 0.34 11.22 7.67
N ASP A 287 -0.58 12.16 7.44
CA ASP A 287 -0.44 13.27 6.48
C ASP A 287 -0.76 14.64 7.09
N THR A 288 -0.95 14.70 8.40
CA THR A 288 -1.30 15.92 9.12
C THR A 288 -0.91 15.81 10.58
N TYR A 289 -0.90 16.93 11.29
CA TYR A 289 -0.70 16.99 12.72
C TYR A 289 -1.59 18.09 13.30
N SER A 290 -1.84 18.03 14.59
CA SER A 290 -2.33 19.18 15.35
C SER A 290 -1.58 19.26 16.65
N PHE A 291 -1.25 20.48 17.09
CA PHE A 291 -0.63 20.68 18.39
C PHE A 291 -1.32 21.79 19.16
N LYS A 292 -1.17 21.76 20.48
CA LYS A 292 -1.63 22.79 21.40
C LYS A 292 -0.59 23.00 22.48
N LYS A 293 -0.49 24.23 23.01
CA LYS A 293 0.33 24.50 24.19
C LYS A 293 -0.12 23.61 25.34
N LYS A 294 0.83 23.03 26.06
CA LYS A 294 0.54 22.28 27.28
C LYS A 294 0.41 23.30 28.41
N GLU A 295 -0.76 23.32 29.05
CA GLU A 295 -1.02 24.12 30.26
C GLU A 295 -0.01 23.80 31.38
#